data_AF-A0A7C4JMW3-F1
#
_entry.id   AF-A0A7C4JMW3-F1
#
_cell.length_a   1.000
_cell.length_b   1.000
_cell.length_c   1.000
_cell.angle_alpha   90.00
_cell.angle_beta   90.00
_cell.angle_gamma   90.00
#
_symmetry.space_group_name_H-M   'P 1'
#
loop_
_entity.id
_entity.type
_entity.pdbx_description
1 polymer ?
#
loop_
_entity_poly.entity_id
_entity_poly.type
_entity_poly.pdbx_seq_one_letter_code
_entity_poly.pdbx_strand_id
1 'polypeptide(L)'
;STSYERFKIYVKVKAYRNSKSIKYFGVEVEGLTACPCAREVVKKAFPGADTTHMQRSRAKVILRLFGDTRIDLVDLLDIVKSSFSSPLYSYLKRTDEAKVVIDALESPKFAEDTLREIVEKIAQRWIDLPDDSEIYVSVESKESLHPQDIVAFIKLKLSDARNLLNKRV
;
A
#
# COMPACT_ATOMS: atom_id res chain seq x y z
N SER A 1 -0.46 -20.77 -9.63
CA SER A 1 0.96 -21.16 -9.54
C SER A 1 1.54 -20.53 -8.30
N THR A 2 2.25 -21.27 -7.45
CA THR A 2 2.97 -20.67 -6.33
C THR A 2 4.25 -20.05 -6.88
N SER A 3 4.35 -18.72 -6.85
CA SER A 3 5.52 -17.99 -7.34
C SER A 3 6.19 -17.25 -6.18
N TYR A 4 7.51 -17.36 -6.05
CA TYR A 4 8.26 -16.62 -5.04
C TYR A 4 8.31 -15.14 -5.42
N GLU A 5 7.88 -14.29 -4.50
CA GLU A 5 7.94 -12.83 -4.63
C GLU A 5 8.98 -12.28 -3.66
N ARG A 6 9.71 -11.24 -4.09
CA ARG A 6 10.71 -10.58 -3.24
C ARG A 6 10.08 -9.34 -2.62
N PHE A 7 10.15 -9.26 -1.29
CA PHE A 7 9.79 -8.09 -0.51
C PHE A 7 10.96 -7.72 0.41
N LYS A 8 11.05 -6.45 0.82
CA LYS A 8 12.03 -6.04 1.83
C LYS A 8 11.32 -5.90 3.17
N ILE A 9 11.91 -6.48 4.21
CA ILE A 9 11.47 -6.32 5.60
C ILE A 9 12.46 -5.42 6.33
N TYR A 10 11.93 -4.51 7.13
CA TYR A 10 12.69 -3.64 8.03
C TYR A 10 12.31 -3.97 9.47
N VAL A 11 13.29 -4.36 10.29
CA VAL A 11 13.11 -4.52 11.73
C VAL A 11 14.20 -3.74 12.45
N LYS A 12 13.80 -2.89 13.40
CA LYS A 12 14.74 -2.17 14.26
C LYS A 12 14.18 -2.09 15.67
N VAL A 13 15.00 -2.40 16.67
CA VAL A 13 14.61 -2.30 18.09
C VAL A 13 15.54 -1.31 18.77
N LYS A 14 14.97 -0.38 19.54
CA LYS A 14 15.71 0.52 20.43
C LYS A 14 15.28 0.23 21.87
N ALA A 15 16.21 -0.22 22.71
CA ALA A 15 15.97 -0.47 24.13
C ALA A 15 16.57 0.66 24.98
N TYR A 16 15.87 1.03 26.05
CA TYR A 16 16.27 2.07 27.00
C TYR A 16 16.47 1.48 28.39
N ARG A 17 17.32 2.10 29.22
CA ARG A 17 17.69 1.63 30.58
C ARG A 17 16.50 1.45 31.54
N ASN A 18 15.34 2.06 31.24
CA ASN A 18 14.11 1.96 32.03
C ASN A 18 13.16 0.86 31.55
N SER A 19 13.68 -0.20 30.91
CA SER A 19 12.92 -1.30 30.32
C SER A 19 11.91 -0.89 29.24
N LYS A 20 11.92 0.37 28.77
CA LYS A 20 11.13 0.78 27.61
C LYS A 20 11.84 0.32 26.34
N SER A 21 11.10 -0.28 25.42
CA SER A 21 11.57 -0.55 24.07
C SER A 21 10.67 0.11 23.03
N ILE A 22 11.29 0.56 21.94
CA ILE A 22 10.61 1.04 20.74
C ILE A 22 10.98 0.07 19.63
N LYS A 23 9.96 -0.52 19.00
CA LYS A 23 10.12 -1.46 17.90
C LYS A 23 9.66 -0.79 16.61
N TYR A 24 10.42 -0.94 15.55
CA TYR A 24 10.06 -0.52 14.21
C TYR A 24 9.93 -1.77 13.35
N PHE A 25 8.77 -1.93 12.74
CA PHE A 25 8.47 -3.00 11.80
C PHE A 25 8.07 -2.36 10.49
N GLY A 26 8.57 -2.87 9.37
CA GLY A 26 8.23 -2.29 8.09
C GLY A 26 8.40 -3.26 6.95
N VAL A 27 7.71 -2.94 5.86
CA VAL A 27 7.78 -3.67 4.59
C VAL A 27 7.91 -2.68 3.44
N GLU A 28 8.58 -3.10 2.37
CA GLU A 28 8.54 -2.43 1.08
C GLU A 28 8.14 -3.45 0.02
N VAL A 29 7.07 -3.13 -0.71
CA VAL A 29 6.35 -4.00 -1.62
C VAL A 29 6.14 -3.27 -2.94
N GLU A 30 6.24 -3.99 -4.04
CA GLU A 30 5.90 -3.47 -5.37
C GLU A 30 4.55 -4.02 -5.84
N GLY A 31 3.78 -3.18 -6.51
CA GLY A 31 2.46 -3.51 -7.05
C GLY A 31 2.20 -2.80 -8.38
N LEU A 32 1.05 -3.08 -8.98
CA LEU A 32 0.56 -2.42 -10.19
C LEU A 32 -0.47 -1.36 -9.81
N THR A 33 -0.34 -0.15 -10.34
CA THR A 33 -1.35 0.90 -10.24
C THR A 33 -1.85 1.28 -11.63
N ALA A 34 -3.17 1.35 -11.78
CA ALA A 34 -3.82 1.84 -12.99
C ALA A 34 -4.31 3.27 -12.75
N CYS A 35 -4.08 4.17 -13.71
CA CYS A 35 -4.41 5.58 -13.52
C CYS A 35 -5.92 5.84 -13.69
N PRO A 36 -6.62 6.34 -12.65
CA PRO A 36 -8.04 6.68 -12.77
C PRO A 36 -8.26 7.89 -13.68
N CYS A 37 -7.39 8.91 -13.63
CA CYS A 37 -7.49 10.12 -14.45
C CYS A 37 -7.48 9.81 -15.96
N ALA A 38 -6.47 9.06 -16.42
CA ALA A 38 -6.36 8.73 -17.84
C ALA A 38 -7.52 7.83 -18.31
N ARG A 39 -8.02 6.92 -17.46
CA ARG A 39 -9.21 6.11 -17.76
C ARG A 39 -10.43 6.98 -18.04
N GLU A 40 -10.66 8.00 -17.20
CA GLU A 40 -11.79 8.92 -17.36
C GLU A 40 -11.68 9.76 -18.65
N VAL A 41 -10.48 10.26 -18.95
CA VAL A 41 -10.23 11.04 -20.18
C VAL A 41 -10.43 10.18 -21.41
N VAL A 42 -9.90 8.95 -21.43
CA VAL A 42 -10.06 8.02 -22.55
C VAL A 42 -11.52 7.65 -22.76
N LYS A 43 -12.27 7.33 -21.71
CA LYS A 43 -13.72 7.03 -21.81
C LYS A 43 -14.52 8.16 -22.43
N LYS A 44 -14.18 9.41 -22.11
CA LYS A 44 -14.83 10.61 -22.66
C LYS A 44 -14.45 10.86 -24.12
N ALA A 45 -13.18 10.68 -24.47
CA ALA A 45 -12.67 10.95 -25.82
C ALA A 45 -13.00 9.83 -26.83
N PHE A 46 -13.05 8.57 -26.36
CA PHE A 46 -13.23 7.38 -27.18
C PHE A 46 -14.33 6.49 -26.59
N PRO A 47 -15.60 6.74 -26.95
CA PRO A 47 -16.72 5.94 -26.45
C PRO A 47 -16.52 4.45 -26.70
N GLY A 48 -16.70 3.63 -25.65
CA GLY A 48 -16.49 2.18 -25.70
C GLY A 48 -15.06 1.72 -25.37
N ALA A 49 -14.09 2.64 -25.25
CA ALA A 49 -12.76 2.31 -24.73
C ALA A 49 -12.75 2.36 -23.20
N ASP A 50 -12.38 1.24 -22.56
CA ASP A 50 -12.11 1.17 -21.13
C ASP A 50 -10.64 0.83 -20.88
N THR A 51 -9.76 1.80 -21.17
CA THR A 51 -8.31 1.61 -21.10
C THR A 51 -7.66 2.78 -20.36
N THR A 52 -6.52 2.50 -19.75
CA THR A 52 -5.67 3.51 -19.10
C THR A 52 -4.22 3.03 -19.11
N HIS A 53 -3.29 3.93 -18.81
CA HIS A 53 -1.93 3.52 -18.54
C HIS A 53 -1.84 2.88 -17.15
N MET A 54 -0.91 1.94 -17.04
CA MET A 54 -0.57 1.28 -15.79
C MET A 54 0.94 1.33 -15.61
N GLN A 55 1.37 1.24 -14.36
CA GLN A 55 2.78 1.26 -14.02
C GLN A 55 3.08 0.53 -12.72
N ARG A 56 4.36 0.23 -12.53
CA ARG A 56 4.86 -0.31 -11.28
C ARG A 56 4.90 0.79 -10.23
N SER A 57 4.33 0.50 -9.08
CA SER A 57 4.38 1.36 -7.89
C SER A 57 5.05 0.62 -6.74
N ARG A 58 5.65 1.38 -5.82
CA ARG A 58 6.32 0.87 -4.63
C ARG A 58 5.71 1.50 -3.41
N ALA A 59 5.26 0.66 -2.48
CA ALA A 59 4.75 1.09 -1.19
C ALA A 59 5.71 0.69 -0.09
N LYS A 60 6.08 1.65 0.76
CA LYS A 60 6.89 1.44 1.96
C LYS A 60 6.08 1.80 3.18
N VAL A 61 5.98 0.86 4.11
CA VAL A 61 5.30 1.05 5.39
C VAL A 61 6.28 0.84 6.53
N ILE A 62 6.26 1.74 7.51
CA ILE A 62 6.97 1.58 8.78
C ILE A 62 5.99 1.85 9.92
N LEU A 63 5.82 0.88 10.79
CA LEU A 63 5.11 0.96 12.05
C LEU A 63 6.12 1.13 13.18
N ARG A 64 5.92 2.17 13.99
CA ARG A 64 6.66 2.37 15.24
C ARG A 64 5.75 2.03 16.40
N LEU A 65 6.09 0.97 17.11
CA LEU A 65 5.31 0.42 18.21
C LEU A 65 6.07 0.58 19.54
N PHE A 66 5.30 0.71 20.61
CA PHE A 66 5.80 0.85 21.97
C PHE A 66 5.58 -0.42 22.78
N GLY A 67 6.46 -0.64 23.76
CA GLY A 67 6.32 -1.74 24.72
C GLY A 67 6.47 -3.11 24.06
N ASP A 68 5.70 -4.09 24.55
CA ASP A 68 5.85 -5.48 24.13
C ASP A 68 4.94 -5.93 22.98
N THR A 69 4.33 -4.94 22.32
CA THR A 69 3.44 -5.10 21.18
C THR A 69 4.07 -5.92 20.05
N ARG A 70 3.26 -6.79 19.44
CA ARG A 70 3.64 -7.66 18.33
C ARG A 70 2.66 -7.49 17.18
N ILE A 71 3.18 -7.57 15.97
CA ILE A 71 2.39 -7.65 14.74
C ILE A 71 2.91 -8.83 13.91
N ASP A 72 2.05 -9.37 13.06
CA ASP A 72 2.49 -10.28 12.02
C ASP A 72 2.96 -9.46 10.80
N LEU A 73 4.20 -9.72 10.35
CA LEU A 73 4.73 -9.07 9.15
C LEU A 73 4.08 -9.62 7.88
N VAL A 74 3.53 -10.83 7.91
CA VAL A 74 2.75 -11.41 6.81
C VAL A 74 1.45 -10.62 6.64
N ASP A 75 0.74 -10.33 7.73
CA ASP A 75 -0.45 -9.46 7.69
C ASP A 75 -0.11 -8.08 7.12
N LEU A 76 1.02 -7.49 7.52
CA LEU A 76 1.45 -6.20 6.99
C LEU A 76 1.74 -6.26 5.48
N LEU A 77 2.41 -7.33 5.04
CA LEU A 77 2.69 -7.58 3.63
C LEU A 77 1.39 -7.71 2.82
N ASP A 78 0.42 -8.50 3.30
CA ASP A 78 -0.85 -8.74 2.62
C ASP A 78 -1.71 -7.48 2.55
N ILE A 79 -1.72 -6.67 3.62
CA ILE A 79 -2.37 -5.36 3.62
C ILE A 79 -1.78 -4.48 2.51
N VAL A 80 -0.46 -4.35 2.45
CA VAL A 80 0.19 -3.47 1.46
C VAL A 80 -0.02 -4.01 0.04
N LYS A 81 0.16 -5.31 -0.16
CA LYS A 81 0.02 -5.96 -1.47
C LYS A 81 -1.41 -5.85 -2.01
N SER A 82 -2.42 -6.02 -1.16
CA SER A 82 -3.83 -5.92 -1.56
C SER A 82 -4.32 -4.48 -1.75
N SER A 83 -3.54 -3.46 -1.39
CA SER A 83 -3.95 -2.06 -1.54
C SER A 83 -3.63 -1.45 -2.90
N PHE A 84 -2.81 -2.10 -3.73
CA PHE A 84 -2.57 -1.69 -5.11
C PHE A 84 -3.81 -1.92 -6.00
N SER A 85 -3.78 -1.45 -7.25
CA SER A 85 -4.82 -1.80 -8.23
C SER A 85 -4.79 -3.30 -8.55
N SER A 86 -3.60 -3.87 -8.63
CA SER A 86 -3.38 -5.32 -8.61
C SER A 86 -2.01 -5.64 -8.00
N PRO A 87 -1.85 -6.78 -7.32
CA PRO A 87 -0.53 -7.30 -6.97
C PRO A 87 0.34 -7.60 -8.20
N LEU A 88 1.66 -7.63 -7.98
CA LEU A 88 2.62 -8.15 -8.95
C LEU A 88 2.94 -9.61 -8.65
N TYR A 89 3.18 -10.36 -9.71
CA TYR A 89 3.53 -11.78 -9.65
C TYR A 89 4.80 -12.02 -10.46
N SER A 90 5.67 -12.94 -10.01
CA SER A 90 6.92 -13.23 -10.71
C SER A 90 6.73 -14.11 -11.95
N TYR A 91 5.64 -14.87 -12.01
CA TYR A 91 5.29 -15.69 -13.17
C TYR A 91 3.78 -15.80 -13.36
N LEU A 92 3.32 -15.44 -14.56
CA LEU A 92 1.90 -15.47 -14.95
C LEU A 92 1.72 -16.29 -16.23
N LYS A 93 0.67 -17.11 -16.28
CA LYS A 93 0.17 -17.64 -17.56
C LYS A 93 -0.61 -16.54 -18.27
N ARG A 94 -0.84 -16.67 -19.59
CA ARG A 94 -1.60 -15.68 -20.38
C ARG A 94 -2.98 -15.36 -19.79
N THR A 95 -3.70 -16.36 -19.31
CA THR A 95 -5.00 -16.19 -18.66
C THR A 95 -4.90 -15.41 -17.35
N ASP A 96 -3.81 -15.64 -16.59
CA ASP A 96 -3.58 -14.98 -15.31
C ASP A 96 -3.13 -13.53 -15.53
N GLU A 97 -2.33 -13.27 -16.56
CA GLU A 97 -1.94 -11.92 -16.98
C GLU A 97 -3.15 -11.09 -17.39
N ALA A 98 -4.07 -11.67 -18.18
CA ALA A 98 -5.32 -11.01 -18.54
C ALA A 98 -6.16 -10.66 -17.28
N LYS A 99 -6.20 -11.57 -16.29
CA LYS A 99 -6.88 -11.31 -15.01
C LYS A 99 -6.23 -10.16 -14.25
N VAL A 100 -4.90 -10.13 -14.14
CA VAL A 100 -4.16 -9.03 -13.48
C VAL A 100 -4.47 -7.67 -14.13
N VAL A 101 -4.55 -7.63 -15.46
CA VAL A 101 -4.93 -6.41 -16.20
C VAL A 101 -6.36 -6.00 -15.87
N ILE A 102 -7.31 -6.95 -15.88
CA ILE A 102 -8.73 -6.68 -15.56
C ILE A 102 -8.87 -6.20 -14.12
N ASP A 103 -8.28 -6.90 -13.14
CA ASP A 103 -8.33 -6.55 -11.72
C ASP A 103 -7.79 -5.11 -11.51
N ALA A 104 -6.70 -4.74 -12.21
CA ALA A 104 -6.16 -3.38 -12.15
C ALA A 104 -7.08 -2.33 -12.79
N LEU A 105 -7.75 -2.64 -13.90
CA LEU A 105 -8.74 -1.76 -14.52
C LEU A 105 -10.00 -1.59 -13.66
N GLU A 106 -10.41 -2.62 -12.91
CA GLU A 106 -11.57 -2.55 -12.03
C GLU A 106 -11.31 -1.66 -10.80
N SER A 107 -10.06 -1.58 -10.34
CA SER A 107 -9.65 -0.81 -9.17
C SER A 107 -8.53 0.22 -9.47
N PRO A 108 -8.75 1.21 -10.37
CA PRO A 108 -7.75 2.22 -10.67
C PRO A 108 -7.56 3.15 -9.46
N LYS A 109 -6.30 3.45 -9.13
CA LYS A 109 -5.91 4.15 -7.91
C LYS A 109 -4.74 5.09 -8.17
N PHE A 110 -4.83 6.31 -7.64
CA PHE A 110 -3.67 7.17 -7.48
C PHE A 110 -2.74 6.66 -6.37
N ALA A 111 -1.55 7.26 -6.26
CA ALA A 111 -0.63 6.97 -5.17
C ALA A 111 -1.25 7.29 -3.80
N GLU A 112 -2.01 8.38 -3.71
CA GLU A 112 -2.76 8.83 -2.54
C GLU A 112 -3.88 7.85 -2.17
N ASP A 113 -4.57 7.27 -3.16
CA ASP A 113 -5.63 6.28 -2.92
C ASP A 113 -5.06 5.00 -2.33
N THR A 114 -3.97 4.51 -2.93
CA THR A 114 -3.24 3.34 -2.43
C THR A 114 -2.74 3.58 -1.01
N LEU A 115 -2.17 4.76 -0.75
CA LEU A 115 -1.70 5.16 0.57
C LEU A 115 -2.85 5.20 1.59
N ARG A 116 -3.99 5.79 1.24
CA ARG A 116 -5.17 5.85 2.11
C ARG A 116 -5.66 4.46 2.46
N GLU A 117 -5.80 3.58 1.47
CA GLU A 117 -6.25 2.21 1.71
C GLU A 117 -5.30 1.41 2.61
N ILE A 118 -3.98 1.60 2.48
CA ILE A 118 -3.00 1.00 3.39
C ILE A 118 -3.26 1.48 4.83
N VAL A 119 -3.37 2.80 5.05
CA VAL A 119 -3.59 3.35 6.39
C VAL A 119 -4.91 2.83 6.99
N GLU A 120 -5.96 2.77 6.19
CA GLU A 120 -7.28 2.30 6.61
C GLU A 120 -7.24 0.82 7.04
N LYS A 121 -6.68 -0.05 6.21
CA LYS A 121 -6.53 -1.48 6.53
C LYS A 121 -5.64 -1.73 7.76
N ILE A 122 -4.56 -0.97 7.93
CA ILE A 122 -3.70 -1.05 9.13
C ILE A 122 -4.49 -0.70 10.38
N ALA A 123 -5.23 0.41 10.35
CA ALA A 123 -6.02 0.86 11.50
C ALA A 123 -7.18 -0.10 11.85
N GLN A 124 -7.77 -0.76 10.85
CA GLN A 124 -8.80 -1.78 11.04
C GLN A 124 -8.22 -3.12 11.55
N ARG A 125 -7.12 -3.60 10.97
CA ARG A 125 -6.51 -4.90 11.32
C ARG A 125 -6.03 -4.93 12.76
N TRP A 126 -5.53 -3.80 13.25
CA TRP A 126 -4.84 -3.70 14.53
C TRP A 126 -5.45 -2.62 15.43
N ILE A 127 -6.72 -2.84 15.79
CA ILE A 127 -7.50 -1.94 16.64
C ILE A 127 -6.99 -1.86 18.09
N ASP A 128 -6.29 -2.89 18.56
CA ASP A 128 -5.79 -2.97 19.93
C ASP A 128 -4.37 -2.42 20.11
N LEU A 129 -3.73 -1.98 19.02
CA LEU A 129 -2.41 -1.34 19.12
C LEU A 129 -2.51 -0.01 19.89
N PRO A 130 -1.47 0.36 20.65
CA PRO A 130 -1.45 1.63 21.37
C PRO A 130 -1.66 2.83 20.45
N ASP A 131 -2.52 3.76 20.87
CA ASP A 131 -2.87 4.97 20.11
C ASP A 131 -1.67 5.87 19.79
N ASP A 132 -0.64 5.84 20.64
CA ASP A 132 0.59 6.60 20.48
C ASP A 132 1.53 6.00 19.41
N SER A 133 1.28 4.77 18.96
CA SER A 133 2.00 4.13 17.87
C SER A 133 1.93 4.98 16.60
N GLU A 134 3.01 5.01 15.82
CA GLU A 134 3.09 5.81 14.60
C GLU A 134 3.08 4.91 13.36
N ILE A 135 2.33 5.35 12.35
CA ILE A 135 2.36 4.78 11.01
C ILE A 135 3.08 5.78 10.10
N TYR A 136 4.04 5.28 9.32
CA TYR A 136 4.57 5.96 8.14
C TYR A 136 4.25 5.13 6.91
N VAL A 137 3.62 5.74 5.91
CA VAL A 137 3.36 5.12 4.60
C VAL A 137 3.90 6.05 3.52
N SER A 138 4.59 5.50 2.54
CA SER A 138 4.97 6.19 1.31
C SER A 138 4.65 5.30 0.12
N VAL A 139 4.07 5.88 -0.92
CA VAL A 139 3.78 5.24 -2.20
C VAL A 139 4.43 6.05 -3.31
N GLU A 140 5.28 5.39 -4.09
CA GLU A 140 5.98 5.95 -5.25
C GLU A 140 5.46 5.26 -6.51
N SER A 141 4.84 6.02 -7.40
CA SER A 141 4.40 5.58 -8.73
C SER A 141 5.46 5.93 -9.76
N LYS A 142 5.96 4.91 -10.48
CA LYS A 142 6.95 5.09 -11.54
C LYS A 142 6.24 5.38 -12.85
N GLU A 143 5.98 6.64 -13.14
CA GLU A 143 5.07 7.01 -14.23
C GLU A 143 5.53 6.47 -15.59
N SER A 144 4.56 5.94 -16.35
CA SER A 144 4.81 5.33 -17.66
C SER A 144 4.71 6.32 -18.81
N LEU A 145 4.03 7.46 -18.60
CA LEU A 145 3.84 8.52 -19.60
C LEU A 145 4.72 9.75 -19.36
N HIS A 146 5.32 9.85 -18.17
CA HIS A 146 6.10 11.01 -17.75
C HIS A 146 7.48 10.60 -17.24
N PRO A 147 8.51 11.44 -17.39
CA PRO A 147 9.85 11.14 -16.90
C PRO A 147 10.02 11.34 -15.38
N GLN A 148 8.99 11.83 -14.69
CA GLN A 148 9.00 12.05 -13.24
C GLN A 148 8.15 11.00 -12.52
N ASP A 149 8.67 10.49 -11.41
CA ASP A 149 7.91 9.64 -10.50
C ASP A 149 7.03 10.50 -9.58
N ILE A 150 5.85 9.98 -9.22
CA ILE A 150 4.93 10.64 -8.29
C ILE A 150 5.02 9.97 -6.93
N VAL A 151 5.19 10.76 -5.88
CA VAL A 151 5.33 10.26 -4.51
C VAL A 151 4.27 10.87 -3.60
N ALA A 152 3.50 10.01 -2.92
CA ALA A 152 2.65 10.37 -1.81
C ALA A 152 3.23 9.78 -0.52
N PHE A 153 3.18 10.51 0.60
CA PHE A 153 3.57 9.98 1.89
C PHE A 153 2.76 10.60 3.04
N ILE A 154 2.63 9.85 4.12
CA ILE A 154 2.00 10.32 5.36
C ILE A 154 2.70 9.73 6.56
N LYS A 155 2.77 10.52 7.64
CA LYS A 155 3.16 10.06 8.97
C LYS A 155 2.10 10.53 9.97
N LEU A 156 1.50 9.61 10.71
CA LEU A 156 0.46 9.92 11.69
C LEU A 156 0.48 8.95 12.86
N LYS A 157 -0.19 9.32 13.95
CA LYS A 157 -0.48 8.39 15.04
C LYS A 157 -1.60 7.44 14.65
N LEU A 158 -1.64 6.28 15.28
CA LEU A 158 -2.68 5.30 15.06
C LEU A 158 -4.05 5.80 15.53
N SER A 159 -4.08 6.63 16.60
CA SER A 159 -5.28 7.35 17.02
C SER A 159 -5.89 8.20 15.89
N ASP A 160 -5.04 8.93 15.16
CA ASP A 160 -5.48 9.80 14.08
C ASP A 160 -5.99 8.98 12.90
N ALA A 161 -5.35 7.84 12.62
CA ALA A 161 -5.77 6.92 11.57
C ALA A 161 -7.18 6.36 11.83
N ARG A 162 -7.44 5.98 13.09
CA ARG A 162 -8.76 5.51 13.54
C ARG A 162 -9.82 6.61 13.45
N ASN A 163 -9.48 7.84 13.81
CA ASN A 163 -10.39 8.98 13.68
C ASN A 163 -10.74 9.30 12.23
N LEU A 164 -9.80 9.12 11.30
CA LEU A 164 -10.06 9.30 9.86
C LEU A 164 -11.05 8.26 9.31
N LEU A 165 -11.07 7.04 9.85
CA LEU A 165 -12.08 6.02 9.52
C LEU A 165 -13.47 6.44 9.99
N ASN A 166 -13.58 6.90 11.24
CA ASN A 166 -14.87 7.24 11.86
C ASN A 166 -15.55 8.47 11.24
N LYS A 167 -14.80 9.38 10.61
CA LYS A 167 -15.34 10.58 9.95
C LYS A 167 -15.98 10.30 8.58
N ARG A 168 -15.94 9.06 8.09
CA ARG A 168 -16.52 8.66 6.79
C ARG A 168 -17.86 7.92 6.91
N VAL A 169 -18.39 7.77 8.13
CA VAL A 169 -19.72 7.19 8.39
C VAL A 169 -20.74 8.31 8.57
#